data_AF-A0AAV6CLI1-F1
#
_entry.id   AF-A0AAV6CLI1-F1
#
_cell.length_a   1.000
_cell.length_b   1.000
_cell.length_c   1.000
_cell.angle_alpha   90.00
_cell.angle_beta   90.00
_cell.angle_gamma   90.00
#
_symmetry.space_group_name_H-M   'P 1'
#
loop_
_entity.id
_entity.type
_entity.pdbx_description
1 polymer ?
#
loop_
_entity_poly.entity_id
_entity_poly.type
_entity_poly.pdbx_seq_one_letter_code
_entity_poly.pdbx_strand_id
1 'polypeptide(L)'
;MKALFQRLLGFTLMAASLLAVHAADNFSREHDLGSGAGPADVLETETHRLERFEKDGHVRLFDLSKPEEGRTNIANQVSPLTSELLARLKAQLKNAQEPPPRAETNVNASELPSHVIRPQRDGVILLHARDVEIHGSMVRYEPQTNKNTIGYWMKVEDWVSWDFYAPKAGTYQVEILQGCGPKHGGSTVAYECNGQRLETTVIETKHFQDFITRDLGVFKFDAPGRYTLAVRPQKKPGGAVMDLRQVTLTPK
;
A
#
# COMPACT_ATOMS: atom_id res chain seq x y z
N MET A 1 76.29 -2.17 -21.37
CA MET A 1 76.51 -1.12 -20.36
C MET A 1 75.16 -0.70 -19.80
N LYS A 2 74.91 -0.94 -18.49
CA LYS A 2 74.01 -0.24 -17.51
C LYS A 2 72.59 0.16 -17.97
N ALA A 3 71.50 0.15 -17.21
CA ALA A 3 71.07 -0.19 -15.84
C ALA A 3 69.55 0.15 -15.83
N LEU A 4 68.66 -0.71 -15.33
CA LEU A 4 67.91 -0.59 -14.05
C LEU A 4 66.79 0.51 -13.94
N PHE A 5 65.58 0.02 -13.61
CA PHE A 5 64.66 0.46 -12.52
C PHE A 5 63.52 1.51 -12.70
N GLN A 6 62.29 1.04 -12.37
CA GLN A 6 61.24 1.62 -11.48
C GLN A 6 60.56 2.97 -11.86
N ARG A 7 59.30 3.34 -11.51
CA ARG A 7 58.07 2.77 -10.91
C ARG A 7 57.03 3.94 -10.86
N LEU A 8 55.73 3.62 -10.69
CA LEU A 8 54.58 4.43 -10.17
C LEU A 8 53.72 5.37 -11.06
N LEU A 9 52.44 4.96 -11.15
CA LEU A 9 51.14 5.63 -10.86
C LEU A 9 50.82 7.06 -11.33
N GLY A 10 49.63 7.21 -11.94
CA GLY A 10 48.83 8.44 -11.96
C GLY A 10 47.49 8.29 -12.67
N PHE A 11 46.40 8.25 -11.90
CA PHE A 11 44.98 8.35 -12.33
C PHE A 11 44.71 9.66 -13.11
N THR A 12 43.70 9.70 -14.01
CA THR A 12 42.47 10.55 -13.92
C THR A 12 41.68 10.63 -15.26
N LEU A 13 40.42 10.20 -15.18
CA LEU A 13 39.14 10.57 -15.83
C LEU A 13 38.99 11.34 -17.17
N MET A 14 37.93 10.89 -17.87
CA MET A 14 36.93 11.59 -18.71
C MET A 14 37.29 12.09 -20.13
N ALA A 15 36.57 11.59 -21.14
CA ALA A 15 35.35 12.23 -21.64
C ALA A 15 34.84 11.50 -22.90
N ALA A 16 33.54 11.19 -22.93
CA ALA A 16 32.82 10.80 -24.15
C ALA A 16 32.17 12.05 -24.77
N SER A 17 32.34 12.25 -26.07
CA SER A 17 31.50 13.18 -26.84
C SER A 17 31.47 12.89 -28.33
N LEU A 18 30.23 12.91 -28.84
CA LEU A 18 29.73 13.26 -30.18
C LEU A 18 30.07 12.37 -31.39
N LEU A 19 29.00 11.82 -32.00
CA LEU A 19 28.60 12.25 -33.35
C LEU A 19 27.13 11.94 -33.64
N ALA A 20 26.47 12.95 -34.20
CA ALA A 20 25.07 13.01 -34.62
C ALA A 20 24.83 12.32 -35.97
N VAL A 21 23.55 12.11 -36.33
CA VAL A 21 22.94 12.65 -37.59
C VAL A 21 21.45 12.28 -37.66
N HIS A 22 20.66 13.28 -38.04
CA HIS A 22 19.23 13.23 -38.37
C HIS A 22 18.94 12.40 -39.62
N ALA A 23 17.74 11.80 -39.72
CA ALA A 23 16.73 12.14 -40.74
C ALA A 23 15.57 11.13 -40.74
N ALA A 24 14.40 11.65 -41.07
CA ALA A 24 13.10 10.99 -41.00
C ALA A 24 12.72 10.18 -42.26
N ASP A 25 11.77 9.28 -42.03
CA ASP A 25 10.64 8.87 -42.87
C ASP A 25 10.73 7.84 -44.03
N ASN A 26 9.98 6.75 -43.76
CA ASN A 26 8.96 6.08 -44.58
C ASN A 26 9.36 5.03 -45.65
N PHE A 27 8.98 3.76 -45.36
CA PHE A 27 8.05 3.01 -46.23
C PHE A 27 7.31 1.87 -45.49
N SER A 28 5.99 2.08 -45.33
CA SER A 28 4.82 1.16 -45.44
C SER A 28 4.82 -0.21 -44.71
N ARG A 29 4.06 -0.39 -43.62
CA ARG A 29 2.62 -0.81 -43.54
C ARG A 29 2.31 -2.23 -44.03
N GLU A 30 2.28 -3.16 -43.06
CA GLU A 30 1.20 -4.15 -42.84
C GLU A 30 0.84 -4.02 -41.34
N HIS A 31 -0.18 -3.25 -40.97
CA HIS A 31 -1.53 -3.75 -40.67
C HIS A 31 -1.58 -5.05 -39.86
N ASP A 32 -1.27 -4.94 -38.55
CA ASP A 32 -2.21 -5.44 -37.54
C ASP A 32 -2.28 -4.48 -36.36
N LEU A 33 -3.29 -3.62 -36.38
CA LEU A 33 -3.70 -2.81 -35.24
C LEU A 33 -4.47 -3.72 -34.27
N GLY A 34 -3.74 -4.52 -33.50
CA GLY A 34 -4.23 -5.14 -32.28
C GLY A 34 -3.82 -4.29 -31.09
N SER A 35 -4.75 -3.57 -30.48
CA SER A 35 -4.58 -2.88 -29.20
C SER A 35 -3.90 -3.79 -28.16
N GLY A 36 -2.59 -3.59 -27.92
CA GLY A 36 -1.84 -4.33 -26.91
C GLY A 36 -2.09 -3.71 -25.54
N ALA A 37 -3.24 -4.00 -24.93
CA ALA A 37 -3.50 -3.64 -23.55
C ALA A 37 -2.34 -4.15 -22.67
N GLY A 38 -1.85 -3.31 -21.76
CA GLY A 38 -0.88 -3.72 -20.75
C GLY A 38 -1.42 -4.90 -19.91
N PRO A 39 -0.59 -5.49 -19.04
CA PRO A 39 -1.07 -6.56 -18.18
C PRO A 39 -2.26 -6.07 -17.36
N ALA A 40 -3.31 -6.88 -17.30
CA ALA A 40 -4.51 -6.57 -16.55
C ALA A 40 -4.23 -6.57 -15.04
N ASP A 41 -3.34 -7.47 -14.60
CA ASP A 41 -2.98 -7.62 -13.21
C ASP A 41 -1.49 -7.90 -13.08
N VAL A 42 -0.88 -7.34 -12.03
CA VAL A 42 0.54 -7.52 -11.74
C VAL A 42 0.71 -7.86 -10.26
N LEU A 43 1.50 -8.89 -9.99
CA LEU A 43 1.99 -9.21 -8.65
C LEU A 43 3.52 -9.08 -8.66
N GLU A 44 4.04 -8.14 -7.90
CA GLU A 44 5.48 -8.02 -7.65
C GLU A 44 5.85 -8.58 -6.28
N THR A 45 6.97 -9.27 -6.24
CA THR A 45 7.66 -9.72 -5.03
C THR A 45 9.07 -9.15 -5.06
N GLU A 46 9.86 -9.37 -4.00
CA GLU A 46 11.26 -8.91 -3.97
C GLU A 46 12.12 -9.45 -5.12
N THR A 47 11.80 -10.65 -5.62
CA THR A 47 12.63 -11.35 -6.61
C THR A 47 11.92 -11.59 -7.93
N HIS A 48 10.60 -11.45 -8.00
CA HIS A 48 9.83 -11.83 -9.18
C HIS A 48 8.65 -10.89 -9.45
N ARG A 49 8.36 -10.67 -10.72
CA ARG A 49 7.15 -9.99 -11.21
C ARG A 49 6.33 -10.95 -12.05
N LEU A 50 5.09 -11.18 -11.62
CA LEU A 50 4.09 -11.93 -12.36
C LEU A 50 3.10 -10.96 -13.01
N GLU A 51 2.84 -11.14 -14.29
CA GLU A 51 1.87 -10.37 -15.06
C GLU A 51 0.79 -11.32 -15.60
N ARG A 52 -0.48 -10.94 -15.49
CA ARG A 52 -1.61 -11.66 -16.08
C ARG A 52 -2.31 -10.78 -17.11
N PHE A 53 -2.67 -11.38 -18.24
CA PHE A 53 -3.38 -10.71 -19.33
C PHE A 53 -4.84 -11.17 -19.40
N GLU A 54 -5.77 -10.22 -19.55
CA GLU A 54 -7.22 -10.46 -19.50
C GLU A 54 -7.74 -11.27 -20.70
N LYS A 55 -7.16 -11.06 -21.89
CA LYS A 55 -7.70 -11.56 -23.16
C LYS A 55 -7.70 -13.09 -23.26
N ASP A 56 -6.72 -13.75 -22.63
CA ASP A 56 -6.46 -15.18 -22.75
C ASP A 56 -5.99 -15.84 -21.44
N GLY A 57 -5.88 -15.08 -20.34
CA GLY A 57 -5.35 -15.56 -19.08
C GLY A 57 -3.86 -15.91 -19.13
N HIS A 58 -3.16 -15.53 -20.20
CA HIS A 58 -1.73 -15.74 -20.34
C HIS A 58 -0.96 -15.04 -19.23
N VAL A 59 0.14 -15.65 -18.80
CA VAL A 59 0.97 -15.17 -17.72
C VAL A 59 2.43 -15.02 -18.14
N ARG A 60 3.05 -13.94 -17.69
CA ARG A 60 4.50 -13.75 -17.76
C ARG A 60 5.07 -13.70 -16.35
N LEU A 61 6.16 -14.40 -16.15
CA LEU A 61 6.94 -14.32 -14.92
C LEU A 61 8.34 -13.84 -15.27
N PHE A 62 8.83 -12.84 -14.53
CA PHE A 62 10.15 -12.26 -14.69
C PHE A 62 10.92 -12.33 -13.39
N ASP A 63 12.20 -12.71 -13.47
CA ASP A 63 13.16 -12.64 -12.37
C ASP A 63 13.73 -11.22 -12.28
N LEU A 64 13.42 -10.53 -11.19
CA LEU A 64 13.82 -9.15 -10.94
C LEU A 64 15.28 -9.03 -10.50
N SER A 65 15.94 -10.13 -10.13
CA SER A 65 17.38 -10.13 -9.84
C SER A 65 18.24 -9.90 -11.09
N LYS A 66 17.65 -10.08 -12.28
CA LYS A 66 18.31 -9.84 -13.57
C LYS A 66 18.07 -8.39 -14.05
N PRO A 67 19.02 -7.81 -14.81
CA PRO A 67 18.83 -6.49 -15.44
C PRO A 67 17.68 -6.53 -16.44
N GLU A 68 16.94 -5.43 -16.56
CA GLU A 68 15.70 -5.33 -17.33
C GLU A 68 15.84 -5.76 -18.80
N GLU A 69 16.93 -5.34 -19.45
CA GLU A 69 17.28 -5.65 -20.84
C GLU A 69 17.48 -7.16 -21.10
N GLY A 70 17.71 -7.96 -20.05
CA GLY A 70 17.93 -9.40 -20.13
C GLY A 70 16.81 -10.26 -19.53
N ARG A 71 15.72 -9.65 -19.07
CA ARG A 71 14.59 -10.39 -18.48
C ARG A 71 13.79 -11.10 -19.58
N THR A 72 13.51 -12.38 -19.36
CA THR A 72 12.71 -13.21 -20.27
C THR A 72 11.54 -13.82 -19.51
N ASN A 73 10.50 -14.24 -20.23
CA ASN A 73 9.37 -14.93 -19.62
C ASN A 73 9.80 -16.33 -19.16
N ILE A 74 9.81 -16.56 -17.86
CA ILE A 74 10.16 -17.84 -17.22
C ILE A 74 8.94 -18.60 -16.67
N ALA A 75 7.71 -18.16 -16.97
CA ALA A 75 6.48 -18.74 -16.40
C ALA A 75 6.36 -20.27 -16.64
N ASN A 76 6.72 -20.73 -17.83
CA ASN A 76 6.69 -22.15 -18.18
C ASN A 76 7.90 -22.94 -17.65
N GLN A 77 8.98 -22.26 -17.25
CA GLN A 77 10.21 -22.87 -16.75
C GLN A 77 10.14 -23.12 -15.24
N VAL A 78 9.37 -22.30 -14.51
CA VAL A 78 9.25 -22.37 -13.04
C VAL A 78 7.77 -22.51 -12.66
N SER A 79 7.16 -23.59 -13.14
CA SER A 79 5.71 -23.82 -12.99
C SER A 79 5.21 -23.81 -11.53
N PRO A 80 5.89 -24.43 -10.54
CA PRO A 80 5.42 -24.39 -9.14
C PRO A 80 5.36 -22.95 -8.57
N LEU A 81 6.39 -22.15 -8.83
CA LEU A 81 6.42 -20.75 -8.41
C LEU A 81 5.36 -19.92 -9.13
N THR A 82 5.17 -20.17 -10.43
CA THR A 82 4.17 -19.47 -11.24
C THR A 82 2.75 -19.77 -10.72
N SER A 83 2.46 -21.02 -10.38
CA SER A 83 1.19 -21.44 -9.78
C SER A 83 0.97 -20.81 -8.40
N GLU A 84 1.98 -20.76 -7.55
CA GLU A 84 1.91 -20.12 -6.24
C GLU A 84 1.65 -18.62 -6.35
N LEU A 85 2.39 -17.91 -7.19
CA LEU A 85 2.20 -16.48 -7.41
C LEU A 85 0.85 -16.18 -8.07
N LEU A 86 0.34 -17.08 -8.92
CA LEU A 86 -1.01 -16.97 -9.46
C LEU A 86 -2.09 -17.16 -8.39
N ALA A 87 -1.91 -18.10 -7.46
CA ALA A 87 -2.82 -18.29 -6.34
C ALA A 87 -2.85 -17.05 -5.43
N ARG A 88 -1.67 -16.47 -5.15
CA ARG A 88 -1.55 -15.22 -4.40
C ARG A 88 -2.21 -14.04 -5.12
N LEU A 89 -1.97 -13.88 -6.42
CA LEU A 89 -2.60 -12.82 -7.22
C LEU A 89 -4.13 -13.00 -7.24
N LYS A 90 -4.63 -14.22 -7.39
CA LYS A 90 -6.07 -14.52 -7.32
C LYS A 90 -6.65 -14.22 -5.94
N ALA A 91 -5.94 -14.54 -4.85
CA ALA A 91 -6.36 -14.21 -3.50
C ALA A 91 -6.39 -12.70 -3.25
N GLN A 92 -5.39 -11.96 -3.73
CA GLN A 92 -5.34 -10.51 -3.64
C GLN A 92 -6.52 -9.85 -4.37
N LEU A 93 -6.83 -10.32 -5.58
CA LEU A 93 -7.97 -9.79 -6.34
C LEU A 93 -9.32 -10.17 -5.73
N LYS A 94 -9.44 -11.39 -5.19
CA LYS A 94 -10.61 -11.82 -4.44
C LYS A 94 -10.83 -10.92 -3.22
N ASN A 95 -9.77 -10.65 -2.45
CA ASN A 95 -9.83 -9.77 -1.27
C ASN A 95 -10.06 -8.29 -1.65
N ALA A 96 -9.68 -7.87 -2.86
CA ALA A 96 -9.91 -6.52 -3.37
C ALA A 96 -11.33 -6.32 -3.96
N GLN A 97 -11.99 -7.40 -4.39
CA GLN A 97 -13.36 -7.39 -4.92
C GLN A 97 -14.42 -7.82 -3.90
N GLU A 98 -14.04 -8.52 -2.83
CA GLU A 98 -14.92 -8.75 -1.70
C GLU A 98 -15.05 -7.45 -0.89
N PRO A 99 -16.28 -6.89 -0.74
CA PRO A 99 -16.49 -5.84 0.26
C PRO A 99 -16.03 -6.37 1.63
N PRO A 100 -15.52 -5.51 2.53
CA PRO A 100 -15.07 -5.94 3.86
C PRO A 100 -16.16 -6.82 4.50
N PRO A 101 -15.76 -7.89 5.23
CA PRO A 101 -16.70 -8.89 5.72
C PRO A 101 -17.91 -8.20 6.36
N ARG A 102 -19.10 -8.50 5.84
CA ARG A 102 -20.37 -8.01 6.39
C ARG A 102 -20.45 -8.44 7.85
N ALA A 103 -21.01 -7.57 8.68
CA ALA A 103 -21.25 -7.82 10.09
C ALA A 103 -21.69 -9.26 10.37
N GLU A 104 -20.83 -10.03 11.06
CA GLU A 104 -21.23 -11.31 11.63
C GLU A 104 -22.15 -11.00 12.82
N THR A 105 -23.45 -11.17 12.63
CA THR A 105 -24.51 -10.72 13.56
C THR A 105 -24.72 -11.61 14.77
N ASN A 106 -23.89 -12.64 14.99
CA ASN A 106 -24.07 -13.62 16.09
C ASN A 106 -22.77 -13.99 16.82
N VAL A 107 -21.83 -13.05 16.98
CA VAL A 107 -20.69 -13.25 17.89
C VAL A 107 -21.02 -12.66 19.25
N ASN A 108 -21.23 -13.53 20.24
CA ASN A 108 -21.24 -13.12 21.64
C ASN A 108 -19.90 -12.42 21.89
N ALA A 109 -19.91 -11.18 22.38
CA ALA A 109 -18.69 -10.40 22.51
C ALA A 109 -17.59 -11.18 23.27
N SER A 110 -17.96 -12.06 24.21
CA SER A 110 -17.05 -12.93 24.95
C SER A 110 -16.18 -13.88 24.10
N GLU A 111 -16.58 -14.23 22.88
CA GLU A 111 -15.92 -15.25 22.04
C GLU A 111 -15.15 -14.67 20.85
N LEU A 112 -15.06 -13.33 20.75
CA LEU A 112 -14.33 -12.69 19.65
C LEU A 112 -12.85 -13.09 19.65
N PRO A 113 -12.26 -13.39 18.47
CA PRO A 113 -10.83 -13.61 18.32
C PRO A 113 -10.01 -12.48 18.95
N SER A 114 -8.82 -12.80 19.46
CA SER A 114 -7.98 -11.83 20.19
C SER A 114 -7.54 -10.63 19.36
N HIS A 115 -7.56 -10.73 18.02
CA HIS A 115 -7.21 -9.64 17.12
C HIS A 115 -8.38 -8.66 16.88
N VAL A 116 -9.61 -9.00 17.31
CA VAL A 116 -10.76 -8.09 17.20
C VAL A 116 -10.78 -7.14 18.38
N ILE A 117 -10.73 -5.84 18.08
CA ILE A 117 -10.75 -4.78 19.07
C ILE A 117 -12.14 -4.67 19.70
N ARG A 118 -12.14 -4.60 21.04
CA ARG A 118 -13.36 -4.55 21.86
C ARG A 118 -13.66 -3.11 22.26
N PRO A 119 -14.95 -2.73 22.36
CA PRO A 119 -15.33 -1.43 22.88
C PRO A 119 -14.96 -1.32 24.37
N GLN A 120 -14.70 -0.09 24.80
CA GLN A 120 -14.64 0.27 26.21
C GLN A 120 -16.02 0.18 26.87
N ARG A 121 -16.06 0.37 28.21
CA ARG A 121 -17.31 0.30 29.00
C ARG A 121 -18.37 1.31 28.57
N ASP A 122 -17.96 2.46 28.05
CA ASP A 122 -18.82 3.52 27.53
C ASP A 122 -19.23 3.30 26.06
N GLY A 123 -18.74 2.23 25.41
CA GLY A 123 -18.99 1.92 24.01
C GLY A 123 -18.00 2.55 23.05
N VAL A 124 -17.04 3.34 23.52
CA VAL A 124 -15.98 3.93 22.68
C VAL A 124 -15.06 2.82 22.16
N ILE A 125 -14.72 2.88 20.88
CA ILE A 125 -13.84 1.91 20.23
C ILE A 125 -12.54 2.63 19.88
N LEU A 126 -11.43 2.18 20.47
CA LEU A 126 -10.10 2.74 20.20
C LEU A 126 -9.30 1.82 19.31
N LEU A 127 -9.07 2.25 18.08
CA LEU A 127 -8.23 1.57 17.10
C LEU A 127 -6.83 2.15 17.18
N HIS A 128 -6.00 1.61 18.08
CA HIS A 128 -4.63 2.08 18.26
C HIS A 128 -3.72 1.59 17.14
N ALA A 129 -2.69 2.38 16.84
CA ALA A 129 -1.62 2.00 15.92
C ALA A 129 -0.93 0.66 16.27
N ARG A 130 -0.90 0.27 17.56
CA ARG A 130 -0.26 -0.98 18.01
C ARG A 130 -1.03 -2.25 17.59
N ASP A 131 -2.32 -2.11 17.33
CA ASP A 131 -3.24 -3.21 17.03
C ASP A 131 -3.56 -3.27 15.51
N VAL A 132 -2.76 -2.55 14.71
CA VAL A 132 -2.98 -2.38 13.28
C VAL A 132 -2.61 -3.64 12.50
N GLU A 133 -3.43 -3.99 11.53
CA GLU A 133 -3.05 -4.90 10.46
C GLU A 133 -2.45 -4.11 9.28
N ILE A 134 -1.24 -4.47 8.87
CA ILE A 134 -0.48 -3.78 7.84
C ILE A 134 -0.64 -4.49 6.50
N HIS A 135 -1.03 -3.73 5.47
CA HIS A 135 -1.14 -4.19 4.10
C HIS A 135 -0.25 -3.32 3.21
N GLY A 136 1.04 -3.57 3.25
CA GLY A 136 2.01 -2.75 2.55
C GLY A 136 3.44 -3.20 2.76
N SER A 137 4.35 -2.50 2.10
CA SER A 137 5.78 -2.82 2.12
C SER A 137 6.63 -1.80 2.88
N MET A 138 6.14 -0.56 3.05
CA MET A 138 6.86 0.52 3.73
C MET A 138 6.15 0.98 5.01
N VAL A 139 4.82 1.10 4.98
CA VAL A 139 4.03 1.47 6.15
C VAL A 139 4.24 0.46 7.29
N ARG A 140 4.37 0.95 8.51
CA ARG A 140 4.58 0.10 9.68
C ARG A 140 4.16 0.77 10.97
N TYR A 141 3.97 -0.05 12.00
CA TYR A 141 3.87 0.43 13.36
C TYR A 141 5.26 0.81 13.91
N GLU A 142 5.34 1.98 14.53
CA GLU A 142 6.53 2.52 15.20
C GLU A 142 6.32 2.51 16.73
N PRO A 143 6.92 1.54 17.47
CA PRO A 143 6.57 1.24 18.87
C PRO A 143 7.20 2.19 19.90
N GLN A 144 8.07 3.12 19.48
CA GLN A 144 8.71 4.04 20.43
C GLN A 144 7.65 4.84 21.15
N THR A 145 7.78 5.01 22.47
CA THR A 145 6.74 5.63 23.33
C THR A 145 6.34 7.03 22.88
N ASN A 146 7.30 7.81 22.36
CA ASN A 146 7.08 9.13 21.80
C ASN A 146 6.39 9.11 20.42
N LYS A 147 6.40 7.98 19.71
CA LYS A 147 5.80 7.78 18.38
C LYS A 147 4.50 7.02 18.43
N ASN A 148 4.51 5.75 18.87
CA ASN A 148 3.34 4.88 18.99
C ASN A 148 2.33 5.09 17.85
N THR A 149 2.80 4.99 16.61
CA THR A 149 2.07 5.46 15.42
C THR A 149 2.26 4.52 14.27
N ILE A 150 1.31 4.54 13.34
CA ILE A 150 1.53 4.06 11.98
C ILE A 150 2.33 5.15 11.29
N GLY A 151 3.52 4.81 10.82
CA GLY A 151 4.44 5.73 10.17
C GLY A 151 5.18 5.04 9.04
N TYR A 152 6.22 5.69 8.50
CA TYR A 152 6.90 5.27 7.26
C TYR A 152 5.92 5.03 6.09
N TRP A 153 4.76 5.68 6.10
CA TRP A 153 3.71 5.52 5.11
C TRP A 153 4.07 6.29 3.83
N MET A 154 4.95 5.71 3.02
CA MET A 154 5.60 6.40 1.89
C MET A 154 5.08 5.96 0.52
N LYS A 155 4.24 4.92 0.45
CA LYS A 155 3.60 4.41 -0.77
C LYS A 155 2.10 4.65 -0.68
N VAL A 156 1.48 5.01 -1.81
CA VAL A 156 0.02 5.24 -1.86
C VAL A 156 -0.74 3.92 -1.88
N GLU A 157 -0.08 2.85 -2.32
CA GLU A 157 -0.58 1.48 -2.41
C GLU A 157 -0.64 0.79 -1.03
N ASP A 158 0.19 1.23 -0.09
CA ASP A 158 0.21 0.73 1.27
C ASP A 158 -1.05 1.19 2.02
N TRP A 159 -1.70 0.28 2.74
CA TRP A 159 -2.89 0.57 3.53
C TRP A 159 -2.90 -0.21 4.84
N VAL A 160 -3.84 0.13 5.73
CA VAL A 160 -3.95 -0.49 7.05
C VAL A 160 -5.40 -0.81 7.40
N SER A 161 -5.60 -1.77 8.29
CA SER A 161 -6.93 -2.08 8.82
C SER A 161 -6.95 -2.43 10.29
N TRP A 162 -8.16 -2.38 10.83
CA TRP A 162 -8.49 -2.96 12.12
C TRP A 162 -9.81 -3.70 12.04
N ASP A 163 -9.87 -4.86 12.67
CA ASP A 163 -11.12 -5.51 13.01
C ASP A 163 -11.57 -5.07 14.40
N PHE A 164 -12.84 -4.73 14.52
CA PHE A 164 -13.43 -4.30 15.78
C PHE A 164 -14.86 -4.76 15.94
N TYR A 165 -15.37 -4.70 17.16
CA TYR A 165 -16.77 -4.99 17.47
C TYR A 165 -17.52 -3.72 17.87
N ALA A 166 -18.58 -3.40 17.13
CA ALA A 166 -19.53 -2.36 17.52
C ALA A 166 -20.62 -2.99 18.41
N PRO A 167 -20.76 -2.57 19.68
CA PRO A 167 -21.65 -3.24 20.62
C PRO A 167 -23.13 -2.92 20.41
N LYS A 168 -23.44 -1.87 19.65
CA LYS A 168 -24.80 -1.40 19.39
C LYS A 168 -24.91 -0.88 17.95
N ALA A 169 -26.08 -1.08 17.36
CA ALA A 169 -26.49 -0.31 16.18
C ALA A 169 -26.54 1.18 16.53
N GLY A 170 -26.27 2.05 15.56
CA GLY A 170 -26.33 3.49 15.74
C GLY A 170 -25.32 4.27 14.90
N THR A 171 -25.21 5.55 15.21
CA THR A 171 -24.25 6.46 14.59
C THR A 171 -23.03 6.58 15.47
N TYR A 172 -21.84 6.47 14.88
CA TYR A 172 -20.57 6.61 15.57
C TYR A 172 -19.81 7.78 14.95
N GLN A 173 -19.43 8.74 15.78
CA GLN A 173 -18.49 9.80 15.42
C GLN A 173 -17.11 9.18 15.20
N VAL A 174 -16.45 9.56 14.11
CA VAL A 174 -15.10 9.09 13.77
C VAL A 174 -14.12 10.24 13.94
N GLU A 175 -13.09 10.00 14.73
CA GLU A 175 -11.98 10.94 14.92
C GLU A 175 -10.65 10.22 14.73
N ILE A 176 -9.63 10.96 14.28
CA ILE A 176 -8.27 10.44 14.18
C ILE A 176 -7.30 11.31 14.97
N LEU A 177 -6.21 10.70 15.43
CA LEU A 177 -5.06 11.38 15.98
C LEU A 177 -3.93 11.37 14.94
N GLN A 178 -3.79 12.49 14.23
CA GLN A 178 -2.95 12.63 13.04
C GLN A 178 -1.74 13.54 13.33
N GLY A 179 -0.56 13.13 12.89
CA GLY A 179 0.63 13.97 12.77
C GLY A 179 1.11 14.04 11.32
N CYS A 180 1.67 15.17 10.91
CA CYS A 180 2.23 15.34 9.58
C CYS A 180 3.28 16.45 9.59
N GLY A 181 4.52 16.14 9.24
CA GLY A 181 5.57 17.15 9.19
C GLY A 181 5.31 18.25 8.15
N PRO A 182 5.94 19.43 8.30
CA PRO A 182 5.86 20.50 7.31
C PRO A 182 6.32 20.02 5.92
N LYS A 183 5.64 20.47 4.85
CA LYS A 183 5.86 20.07 3.45
C LYS A 183 5.49 18.62 3.09
N HIS A 184 4.81 17.90 3.98
CA HIS A 184 4.30 16.55 3.70
C HIS A 184 2.77 16.47 3.58
N GLY A 185 2.05 17.58 3.81
CA GLY A 185 0.58 17.59 3.78
C GLY A 185 -0.02 17.39 2.39
N GLY A 186 -1.35 17.37 2.35
CA GLY A 186 -2.12 17.31 1.10
C GLY A 186 -2.43 15.90 0.59
N SER A 187 -2.01 14.86 1.30
CA SER A 187 -2.44 13.48 1.00
C SER A 187 -3.95 13.36 1.23
N THR A 188 -4.69 12.80 0.27
CA THR A 188 -6.10 12.44 0.48
C THR A 188 -6.17 10.98 0.94
N VAL A 189 -6.96 10.71 1.98
CA VAL A 189 -7.05 9.40 2.63
C VAL A 189 -8.50 9.03 2.82
N ALA A 190 -8.86 7.81 2.42
CA ALA A 190 -10.18 7.23 2.58
C ALA A 190 -10.21 6.30 3.80
N TYR A 191 -11.27 6.44 4.60
CA TYR A 191 -11.62 5.58 5.72
C TYR A 191 -12.88 4.83 5.32
N GLU A 192 -12.79 3.53 5.19
CA GLU A 192 -13.82 2.68 4.59
C GLU A 192 -14.27 1.62 5.59
N CYS A 193 -15.58 1.55 5.84
CA CYS A 193 -16.15 0.60 6.77
C CYS A 193 -17.59 0.29 6.39
N ASN A 194 -17.94 -1.00 6.28
CA ASN A 194 -19.31 -1.45 5.97
C ASN A 194 -19.92 -0.77 4.72
N GLY A 195 -19.13 -0.62 3.64
CA GLY A 195 -19.55 0.05 2.40
C GLY A 195 -19.69 1.57 2.49
N GLN A 196 -19.42 2.18 3.64
CA GLN A 196 -19.37 3.62 3.84
C GLN A 196 -17.93 4.13 3.66
N ARG A 197 -17.79 5.40 3.26
CA ARG A 197 -16.49 6.04 3.04
C ARG A 197 -16.51 7.47 3.58
N LEU A 198 -15.49 7.78 4.39
CA LEU A 198 -15.15 9.14 4.80
C LEU A 198 -13.80 9.50 4.18
N GLU A 199 -13.71 10.63 3.48
CA GLU A 199 -12.46 11.07 2.86
C GLU A 199 -11.99 12.37 3.51
N THR A 200 -10.69 12.47 3.76
CA THR A 200 -10.07 13.64 4.36
C THR A 200 -8.74 13.98 3.69
N THR A 201 -8.36 15.25 3.76
CA THR A 201 -7.04 15.72 3.34
C THR A 201 -6.18 15.89 4.57
N VAL A 202 -5.03 15.21 4.59
CA VAL A 202 -4.02 15.34 5.64
C VAL A 202 -3.52 16.78 5.68
N ILE A 203 -3.57 17.36 6.88
CA ILE A 203 -3.07 18.71 7.15
C ILE A 203 -1.74 18.64 7.90
N GLU A 204 -0.87 19.59 7.60
CA GLU A 204 0.41 19.72 8.28
C GLU A 204 0.21 20.08 9.76
N THR A 205 1.14 19.60 10.56
CA THR A 205 1.31 19.87 11.98
C THR A 205 2.73 20.38 12.20
N LYS A 206 3.12 20.72 13.44
CA LYS A 206 4.48 21.20 13.69
C LYS A 206 5.55 20.14 13.42
N HIS A 207 5.24 18.86 13.65
CA HIS A 207 6.12 17.71 13.46
C HIS A 207 5.29 16.44 13.26
N PHE A 208 5.86 15.38 12.69
CA PHE A 208 5.16 14.08 12.55
C PHE A 208 4.61 13.50 13.86
N GLN A 209 5.19 13.85 15.01
CA GLN A 209 4.69 13.43 16.34
C GLN A 209 3.97 14.56 17.11
N ASP A 210 3.67 15.67 16.44
CA ASP A 210 2.80 16.74 16.95
C ASP A 210 1.35 16.42 16.57
N PHE A 211 0.78 15.44 17.26
CA PHE A 211 -0.52 14.90 16.88
C PHE A 211 -1.66 15.87 17.20
N ILE A 212 -2.58 16.02 16.25
CA ILE A 212 -3.83 16.75 16.41
C ILE A 212 -5.03 15.82 16.21
N THR A 213 -6.13 16.12 16.90
CA THR A 213 -7.40 15.43 16.67
C THR A 213 -8.08 16.00 15.43
N ARG A 214 -8.61 15.13 14.57
CA ARG A 214 -9.39 15.50 13.38
C ARG A 214 -10.72 14.74 13.40
N ASP A 215 -11.82 15.49 13.33
CA ASP A 215 -13.16 14.96 13.06
C ASP A 215 -13.29 14.59 11.58
N LEU A 216 -13.72 13.36 11.30
CA LEU A 216 -13.91 12.84 9.95
C LEU A 216 -15.39 12.72 9.54
N GLY A 217 -16.33 12.93 10.46
CA GLY A 217 -17.76 12.67 10.29
C GLY A 217 -18.21 11.38 10.98
N VAL A 218 -19.16 10.67 10.38
CA VAL A 218 -19.84 9.56 11.05
C VAL A 218 -19.94 8.30 10.21
N PHE A 219 -19.89 7.14 10.87
CA PHE A 219 -20.37 5.87 10.33
C PHE A 219 -21.68 5.47 10.98
N LYS A 220 -22.53 4.78 10.23
CA LYS A 220 -23.78 4.18 10.70
C LYS A 220 -23.67 2.66 10.66
N PHE A 221 -24.10 2.01 11.73
CA PHE A 221 -24.16 0.55 11.82
C PHE A 221 -25.60 0.15 12.14
N ASP A 222 -26.18 -0.69 11.30
CA ASP A 222 -27.59 -1.12 11.45
C ASP A 222 -27.76 -2.23 12.50
N ALA A 223 -26.67 -2.85 12.92
CA ALA A 223 -26.65 -3.93 13.90
C ALA A 223 -25.40 -3.85 14.78
N PRO A 224 -25.42 -4.43 15.99
CA PRO A 224 -24.18 -4.80 16.64
C PRO A 224 -23.46 -5.87 15.83
N GLY A 225 -22.13 -5.89 15.86
CA GLY A 225 -21.37 -6.87 15.10
C GLY A 225 -19.90 -6.55 14.93
N ARG A 226 -19.20 -7.48 14.28
CA ARG A 226 -17.82 -7.29 13.84
C ARG A 226 -17.78 -6.44 12.58
N TYR A 227 -16.85 -5.51 12.51
CA TYR A 227 -16.61 -4.64 11.38
C TYR A 227 -15.11 -4.51 11.13
N THR A 228 -14.75 -4.17 9.90
CA THR A 228 -13.37 -3.86 9.51
C THR A 228 -13.31 -2.41 9.04
N LEU A 229 -12.45 -1.61 9.66
CA LEU A 229 -12.08 -0.29 9.16
C LEU A 229 -10.82 -0.45 8.30
N ALA A 230 -10.90 -0.09 7.03
CA ALA A 230 -9.73 0.05 6.15
C ALA A 230 -9.39 1.53 5.96
N VAL A 231 -8.10 1.87 5.99
CA VAL A 231 -7.60 3.22 5.78
C VAL A 231 -6.64 3.22 4.60
N ARG A 232 -7.03 3.89 3.52
CA ARG A 232 -6.38 3.83 2.20
C ARG A 232 -5.99 5.21 1.70
N PRO A 233 -4.69 5.50 1.51
CA PRO A 233 -4.26 6.70 0.79
C PRO A 233 -4.81 6.66 -0.63
N GLN A 234 -5.25 7.81 -1.13
CA GLN A 234 -5.74 7.99 -2.49
C GLN A 234 -4.75 8.82 -3.31
N LYS A 235 -4.13 9.81 -2.67
CA LYS A 235 -3.06 10.64 -3.22
C LYS A 235 -2.03 10.91 -2.14
N LYS A 236 -0.76 11.07 -2.54
CA LYS A 236 0.35 11.39 -1.65
C LYS A 236 1.35 12.33 -2.35
N PRO A 237 1.08 13.64 -2.38
CA PRO A 237 1.96 14.61 -3.02
C PRO A 237 3.26 14.84 -2.23
N GLY A 238 3.22 14.61 -0.91
CA GLY A 238 4.38 14.73 -0.03
C GLY A 238 5.24 13.46 0.07
N GLY A 239 6.32 13.53 0.86
CA GLY A 239 7.21 12.38 1.07
C GLY A 239 6.54 11.22 1.83
N ALA A 240 5.55 11.51 2.68
CA ALA A 240 4.82 10.52 3.48
C ALA A 240 3.34 10.91 3.52
N VAL A 241 2.45 9.95 3.80
CA VAL A 241 1.01 10.17 3.93
C VAL A 241 0.72 10.98 5.19
N MET A 242 1.02 10.41 6.35
CA MET A 242 0.91 10.98 7.70
C MET A 242 1.50 10.00 8.73
N ASP A 243 1.64 10.44 9.97
CA ASP A 243 1.68 9.58 11.15
C ASP A 243 0.25 9.44 11.71
N LEU A 244 -0.28 8.23 11.79
CA LEU A 244 -1.61 7.94 12.36
C LEU A 244 -1.46 7.15 13.66
N ARG A 245 -1.77 7.78 14.80
CA ARG A 245 -1.63 7.15 16.12
C ARG A 245 -2.87 6.38 16.56
N GLN A 246 -4.05 6.85 16.18
CA GLN A 246 -5.32 6.29 16.63
C GLN A 246 -6.47 6.69 15.73
N VAL A 247 -7.44 5.79 15.57
CA VAL A 247 -8.80 6.11 15.15
C VAL A 247 -9.76 5.84 16.32
N THR A 248 -10.67 6.76 16.60
CA THR A 248 -11.68 6.64 17.65
C THR A 248 -13.05 6.58 17.01
N LEU A 249 -13.87 5.60 17.42
CA LEU A 249 -15.31 5.58 17.11
C LEU A 249 -16.10 5.77 18.40
N THR A 250 -16.83 6.87 18.50
CA THR A 250 -17.63 7.24 19.68
C THR A 250 -19.11 7.15 19.35
N PRO A 251 -19.91 6.32 20.05
CA PRO A 251 -21.36 6.31 19.90
C PRO A 251 -21.96 7.71 20.12
N LYS A 252 -22.88 8.15 19.25
CA LYS A 252 -23.66 9.38 19.42
C LYS A 252 -24.97 9.14 20.16
#